data_AF-A0A2N9HZ27-F1
#
_entry.id   AF-A0A2N9HZ27-F1
#
_cell.length_a   1.000
_cell.length_b   1.000
_cell.length_c   1.000
_cell.angle_alpha   90.00
_cell.angle_beta   90.00
_cell.angle_gamma   90.00
#
_symmetry.space_group_name_H-M   'P 1'
#
loop_
_entity.id
_entity.type
_entity.pdbx_description
1 polymer ?
#
loop_
_entity_poly.entity_id
_entity_poly.type
_entity_poly.pdbx_seq_one_letter_code
_entity_poly.pdbx_strand_id
1 'polypeptide(L)'
;MFKYIRLRKSVSEHGDPRRSNIVDFGIVQGVQWVVLLQALATQSNGRPTKIWISGIPASALGKSPVASLFATGNRLCEFANILKLNFEFEPVST
;
A
#
# COMPACT_ATOMS: atom_id res chain seq x y z
N MET A 1 -17.95 3.62 8.05
CA MET A 1 -17.47 2.25 8.32
C MET A 1 -15.98 2.23 8.04
N PHE A 2 -15.15 2.18 9.08
CA PHE A 2 -13.69 2.10 8.92
C PHE A 2 -13.32 0.69 8.49
N LYS A 3 -12.47 0.59 7.47
CA LYS A 3 -12.13 -0.66 6.80
C LYS A 3 -11.08 -1.42 7.60
N TYR A 4 -11.19 -2.75 7.66
CA TYR A 4 -10.22 -3.60 8.36
C TYR A 4 -8.89 -3.61 7.61
N ILE A 5 -7.93 -2.82 8.07
CA ILE A 5 -6.56 -2.82 7.56
C ILE A 5 -5.76 -3.79 8.41
N ARG A 6 -5.17 -4.82 7.79
CA ARG A 6 -4.27 -5.72 8.51
C ARG A 6 -2.83 -5.40 8.13
N LEU A 7 -2.12 -4.78 9.06
CA LEU A 7 -0.67 -4.66 8.99
C LEU A 7 -0.07 -6.03 9.31
N ARG A 8 0.62 -6.64 8.34
CA ARG A 8 1.43 -7.82 8.59
C ARG A 8 2.88 -7.38 8.72
N LYS A 9 3.36 -7.26 9.95
CA LYS A 9 4.81 -7.19 10.18
C LYS A 9 5.38 -8.55 9.79
N SER A 10 6.24 -8.61 8.77
CA SER A 10 6.93 -9.87 8.48
C SER A 10 7.93 -10.09 9.61
N VAL A 11 7.65 -11.05 10.49
CA VAL A 11 8.68 -11.67 11.31
C VAL A 11 9.51 -12.50 10.34
N SER A 12 10.69 -12.03 9.99
CA SER A 12 11.59 -12.77 9.13
C SER A 12 12.79 -13.24 9.96
N GLU A 13 12.91 -14.56 10.10
CA GLU A 13 14.07 -15.20 10.73
C GLU A 13 15.35 -15.01 9.89
N HIS A 14 15.24 -14.61 8.60
CA HIS A 14 16.35 -14.36 7.67
C HIS A 14 16.10 -13.20 6.66
N GLY A 15 15.20 -12.24 6.99
CA GLY A 15 14.81 -11.15 6.08
C GLY A 15 14.94 -9.76 6.73
N ASP A 16 14.94 -8.71 5.91
CA ASP A 16 15.12 -7.33 6.36
C ASP A 16 14.03 -6.94 7.38
N PRO A 17 14.39 -6.66 8.64
CA PRO A 17 13.43 -6.32 9.71
C PRO A 17 12.67 -5.02 9.47
N ARG A 18 13.05 -4.22 8.45
CA ARG A 18 12.38 -2.97 8.05
C ARG A 18 11.45 -3.10 6.84
N ARG A 19 11.21 -4.32 6.33
CA ARG A 19 10.22 -4.56 5.29
C ARG A 19 8.80 -4.55 5.86
N SER A 20 7.96 -3.64 5.35
CA SER A 20 6.55 -3.55 5.74
C SER A 20 5.67 -4.04 4.59
N ASN A 21 4.93 -5.13 4.80
CA ASN A 21 3.94 -5.62 3.84
C ASN A 21 2.53 -5.35 4.38
N ILE A 22 1.69 -4.71 3.58
CA ILE A 22 0.35 -4.32 3.97
C ILE A 22 -0.64 -4.91 2.97
N VAL A 23 -1.72 -5.50 3.48
CA VAL A 23 -2.79 -6.06 2.64
C VAL A 23 -4.06 -5.26 2.87
N ASP A 24 -4.59 -4.66 1.80
CA ASP A 24 -5.84 -3.91 1.80
C ASP A 24 -6.98 -4.72 1.17
N PHE A 25 -7.98 -5.06 1.97
CA PHE A 25 -9.20 -5.72 1.50
C PHE A 25 -10.25 -4.69 1.11
N GLY A 26 -10.43 -4.45 -0.19
CA GLY A 26 -11.49 -3.62 -0.77
C GLY A 26 -11.03 -2.21 -1.17
N ILE A 27 -9.79 -2.02 -1.58
CA ILE A 27 -9.29 -0.68 -1.94
C ILE A 27 -10.20 -0.04 -3.01
N VAL A 28 -10.48 1.27 -2.86
CA VAL A 28 -11.32 2.04 -3.80
C VAL A 28 -10.49 3.10 -4.51
N GLN A 29 -10.05 4.15 -3.78
CA GLN A 29 -9.27 5.26 -4.35
C GLN A 29 -7.85 5.40 -3.77
N GLY A 30 -7.49 4.59 -2.77
CA GLY A 30 -6.14 4.60 -2.19
C GLY A 30 -5.76 5.82 -1.32
N VAL A 31 -6.69 6.75 -1.04
CA VAL A 31 -6.43 7.96 -0.22
C VAL A 31 -5.78 7.64 1.13
N GLN A 32 -6.22 6.56 1.77
CA GLN A 32 -5.65 6.09 3.04
C GLN A 32 -4.14 5.79 2.93
N TRP A 33 -3.69 5.28 1.78
CA TRP A 33 -2.30 4.95 1.53
C TRP A 33 -1.43 6.19 1.29
N VAL A 34 -2.00 7.24 0.68
CA VAL A 34 -1.33 8.55 0.55
C VAL A 34 -0.98 9.10 1.94
N VAL A 35 -1.95 9.09 2.87
CA VAL A 35 -1.75 9.57 4.25
C VAL A 35 -0.69 8.72 4.97
N LEU A 36 -0.72 7.40 4.81
CA LEU A 36 0.29 6.52 5.39
C LEU A 36 1.70 6.78 4.84
N LEU A 37 1.84 6.89 3.52
CA LEU A 37 3.13 7.15 2.88
C LEU A 37 3.71 8.49 3.34
N GLN A 38 2.88 9.52 3.44
CA GLN A 38 3.30 10.81 3.96
C GLN A 38 3.76 10.72 5.42
N ALA A 39 3.00 10.01 6.27
CA ALA A 39 3.39 9.78 7.66
C ALA A 39 4.70 8.98 7.80
N LEU A 40 4.96 8.02 6.91
CA LEU A 40 6.22 7.26 6.85
C LEU A 40 7.38 8.12 6.35
N ALA A 41 7.14 9.06 5.44
CA ALA A 41 8.16 9.99 4.96
C ALA A 41 8.59 11.01 6.04
N THR A 42 7.66 11.42 6.91
CA THR A 42 7.91 12.38 8.00
C THR A 42 8.42 11.74 9.29
N GLN A 43 8.42 10.41 9.39
CA GLN A 43 8.88 9.69 10.58
C GLN A 43 10.39 9.82 10.78
N SER A 44 10.79 10.29 11.97
CA SER A 44 12.19 10.53 12.35
C SER A 44 12.95 9.26 12.78
N ASN A 45 12.24 8.17 13.07
CA ASN A 45 12.78 6.92 13.62
C ASN A 45 13.34 5.94 12.56
N GLY A 46 13.60 6.44 11.35
CA GLY A 46 14.18 5.66 10.25
C GLY A 46 13.12 5.20 9.25
N ARG A 47 13.26 5.65 7.99
CA ARG A 47 12.35 5.28 6.91
C ARG A 47 12.35 3.77 6.69
N PRO A 48 11.20 3.13 6.41
CA PRO A 48 11.15 1.74 6.00
C PRO A 48 12.06 1.52 4.79
N THR A 49 12.80 0.42 4.77
CA THR A 49 13.68 0.07 3.63
C THR A 49 12.87 -0.33 2.40
N LYS A 50 11.67 -0.89 2.61
CA LYS A 50 10.72 -1.24 1.56
C LYS A 50 9.29 -1.33 2.09
N ILE A 51 8.36 -0.73 1.36
CA ILE A 51 6.91 -0.78 1.61
C ILE A 51 6.27 -1.55 0.46
N TRP A 52 5.51 -2.59 0.77
CA TRP A 52 4.73 -3.34 -0.21
C TRP A 52 3.26 -3.27 0.18
N ILE A 53 2.40 -2.88 -0.75
CA ILE A 53 0.95 -2.88 -0.54
C ILE A 53 0.28 -3.79 -1.55
N SER A 54 -0.40 -4.82 -1.07
CA SER A 54 -1.26 -5.66 -1.89
C SER A 54 -2.70 -5.18 -1.76
N GLY A 55 -3.30 -4.75 -2.86
CA GLY A 55 -4.66 -4.20 -2.87
C GLY A 55 -5.65 -5.16 -3.52
N ILE A 56 -6.67 -5.60 -2.78
CA ILE A 56 -7.80 -6.36 -3.30
C ILE A 56 -8.92 -5.35 -3.61
N PRO A 57 -9.49 -5.30 -4.82
CA PRO A 57 -10.48 -4.29 -5.18
C PRO A 57 -11.78 -4.47 -4.40
N ALA A 58 -12.45 -3.37 -4.05
CA ALA A 58 -13.80 -3.46 -3.48
C ALA A 58 -14.79 -3.96 -4.53
N SER A 59 -15.78 -4.76 -4.12
CA SER A 59 -16.95 -5.05 -4.96
C SER A 59 -17.70 -3.77 -5.40
N ALA A 60 -17.54 -2.67 -4.64
CA ALA A 60 -18.08 -1.36 -4.96
C ALA A 60 -17.44 -0.67 -6.17
N LEU A 61 -16.28 -1.15 -6.68
CA LEU A 61 -15.64 -0.60 -7.90
C LEU A 61 -16.39 -0.98 -9.19
N GLY A 62 -17.45 -1.79 -9.11
CA GLY A 62 -18.36 -2.04 -10.21
C GLY A 62 -17.71 -2.83 -11.36
N LYS A 63 -17.92 -2.36 -12.59
CA LYS A 63 -17.64 -3.13 -13.82
C LYS A 63 -16.18 -3.19 -14.25
N SER A 64 -15.31 -2.31 -13.73
CA SER A 64 -13.88 -2.32 -14.04
C SER A 64 -13.01 -2.13 -12.78
N PRO A 65 -13.05 -3.10 -11.85
CA PRO A 65 -12.31 -3.02 -10.60
C PRO A 65 -10.80 -3.07 -10.85
N VAL A 66 -10.37 -3.87 -11.83
CA VAL A 66 -8.95 -4.06 -12.17
C VAL A 66 -8.34 -2.77 -12.72
N ALA A 67 -8.95 -2.11 -13.72
CA ALA A 67 -8.38 -0.88 -14.29
C ALA A 67 -8.31 0.26 -13.26
N SER A 68 -9.35 0.40 -12.43
CA SER A 68 -9.40 1.40 -11.35
C SER A 68 -8.33 1.14 -10.28
N LEU A 69 -8.10 -0.14 -9.97
CA LEU A 69 -7.08 -0.59 -9.04
C LEU A 69 -5.67 -0.34 -9.57
N PHE A 70 -5.40 -0.64 -10.84
CA PHE A 70 -4.12 -0.34 -11.49
C PHE A 70 -3.85 1.17 -11.54
N ALA A 71 -4.84 1.97 -11.91
CA ALA A 71 -4.70 3.43 -11.91
C ALA A 71 -4.40 3.98 -10.50
N THR A 72 -5.04 3.41 -9.47
CA THR A 72 -4.77 3.74 -8.07
C THR A 72 -3.35 3.35 -7.67
N GLY A 73 -2.92 2.13 -8.01
CA GLY A 73 -1.58 1.63 -7.76
C GLY A 73 -0.50 2.52 -8.37
N ASN A 74 -0.67 2.91 -9.64
CA ASN A 74 0.25 3.80 -10.33
C ASN A 74 0.37 5.17 -9.64
N ARG A 75 -0.75 5.77 -9.23
CA ARG A 75 -0.74 7.04 -8.49
C ARG A 75 -0.03 6.93 -7.15
N LEU A 76 -0.17 5.80 -6.45
CA LEU A 76 0.53 5.55 -5.19
C LEU A 76 2.04 5.37 -5.40
N CYS A 77 2.44 4.64 -6.45
CA CYS A 77 3.85 4.50 -6.81
C CYS A 77 4.49 5.84 -7.17
N GLU A 78 3.80 6.66 -7.97
CA GLU A 78 4.27 8.00 -8.34
C GLU A 78 4.41 8.90 -7.10
N PHE A 79 3.41 8.89 -6.21
CA PHE A 79 3.46 9.64 -4.95
C PHE A 79 4.60 9.18 -4.02
N ALA A 80 4.80 7.86 -3.89
CA ALA A 80 5.90 7.32 -3.10
C ALA A 80 7.27 7.70 -3.67
N ASN A 81 7.42 7.76 -5.00
CA ASN A 81 8.64 8.20 -5.66
C ASN A 81 8.96 9.67 -5.34
N ILE A 82 7.95 10.55 -5.33
CA ILE A 82 8.09 11.96 -4.90
C ILE A 82 8.62 12.04 -3.45
N LEU A 83 8.12 11.16 -2.58
CA LEU A 83 8.56 11.06 -1.18
C LEU A 83 9.89 10.31 -1.00
N LYS A 84 10.50 9.82 -2.08
CA LYS A 84 11.71 9.00 -2.08
C LYS A 84 11.58 7.76 -1.19
N LEU A 85 10.41 7.13 -1.21
CA LEU A 85 10.12 5.88 -0.52
C LEU A 85 10.27 4.71 -1.49
N ASN A 86 10.89 3.63 -1.02
CA ASN A 86 10.94 2.38 -1.76
C ASN A 86 9.59 1.67 -1.61
N PHE A 87 8.73 1.80 -2.60
CA PHE A 87 7.33 1.38 -2.56
C PHE A 87 6.95 0.53 -3.76
N GLU A 88 6.23 -0.55 -3.51
CA GLU A 88 5.63 -1.40 -4.53
C GLU A 88 4.14 -1.62 -4.22
N PHE A 89 3.31 -1.54 -5.26
CA PHE A 89 1.89 -1.86 -5.18
C PHE A 89 1.56 -3.07 -6.06
N GLU A 90 0.92 -4.06 -5.46
CA GLU A 90 0.50 -5.29 -6.13
C GLU A 90 -1.03 -5.39 -6.13
N PRO A 91 -1.68 -5.24 -7.30
CA PRO A 91 -3.11 -5.48 -7.41
C PRO A 91 -3.39 -6.98 -7.32
N VAL A 92 -4.23 -7.39 -6.37
CA VAL A 92 -4.68 -8.78 -6.23
C VAL A 92 -6.07 -8.89 -6.85
N SER A 93 -6.15 -9.54 -8.02
CA SER A 93 -7.43 -9.94 -8.60
C SER A 93 -7.82 -11.31 -8.04
N THR A 94 -8.85 -11.34 -7.19
CA THR A 94 -9.62 -12.56 -6.88
C THR A 94 -10.68 -12.81 -7.93
#